data_AF-A0A850AAT1-F1
#
_entry.id   AF-A0A850AAT1-F1
#
_cell.length_a   1.000
_cell.length_b   1.000
_cell.length_c   1.000
_cell.angle_alpha   90.00
_cell.angle_beta   90.00
_cell.angle_gamma   90.00
#
_symmetry.space_group_name_H-M   'P 1'
#
loop_
_entity.id
_entity.type
_entity.pdbx_description
1 polymer ?
#
loop_
_entity_poly.entity_id
_entity_poly.type
_entity_poly.pdbx_seq_one_letter_code
_entity_poly.pdbx_strand_id
1 'polypeptide(L)'
;MKPFYLLGLISCFFATFLLAGEIRVAQTVPAAGAANVNPDLEEILIVFSAPVKQNSWSFVETDAGRFPETAGDPYFKDNRTCVLPVILEPEMTYSLGINSATRKGFKSAADETIAVTPYLLTFSTGPAGGEENAAPPRRESAAPQSKSAGVPETMIFQRANEPKEGAFSLLIPRGWQTEGGILRVDPTAQGGPSQSVAAKLDFAVKKDRQGSVMARWLPDVLYFDSRRSPAGQMGLFPPGSNYMGMPVYYLMPAQQFLSQIVFPYAHPRATGIKILEQRSLPELSQKYRQRQKALIPQLDFSYDAAILTVSYQEDGVAYKEKLFTVIENWGQAGAGMWGNKETFFIRAPGNEFERWEAVFSLMQNSVVINSQWLAGEIRGQMQRAGIVAQTMQEIQRIDREIVEHRQKTNAEIHNDMFLTLTNQEEYVNPYTNQVEIGSNQWQYRWVNESGEVVYTNREDYNPNQDVNLNRSDFKKTPVRKRFPQ
;
A
#
# COMPACT_ATOMS: atom_id res chain seq x y z
N MET A 1 -21.54 1.47 -2.62
CA MET A 1 -20.11 1.87 -2.63
C MET A 1 -19.45 1.70 -1.25
N LYS A 2 -19.68 0.58 -0.54
CA LYS A 2 -19.13 0.34 0.81
C LYS A 2 -17.73 -0.34 0.91
N PRO A 3 -17.12 -0.97 -0.13
CA PRO A 3 -15.91 -1.78 0.12
C PRO A 3 -14.56 -1.15 -0.25
N PHE A 4 -14.50 0.01 -0.94
CA PHE A 4 -13.24 0.50 -1.52
C PHE A 4 -12.30 1.18 -0.52
N TYR A 5 -12.84 1.87 0.49
CA TYR A 5 -12.00 2.58 1.46
C TYR A 5 -11.43 1.66 2.55
N LEU A 6 -11.85 0.39 2.58
CA LEU A 6 -11.36 -0.58 3.55
C LEU A 6 -9.93 -1.09 3.22
N LEU A 7 -9.30 -0.59 2.17
CA LEU A 7 -8.08 -1.18 1.60
C LEU A 7 -6.76 -0.52 1.94
N GLY A 8 -6.81 0.66 2.55
CA GLY A 8 -5.65 1.15 3.31
C GLY A 8 -5.37 0.31 4.57
N LEU A 9 -6.37 -0.43 5.07
CA LEU A 9 -6.47 -0.89 6.47
C LEU A 9 -5.40 -1.84 6.96
N ILE A 10 -4.66 -2.51 6.08
CA ILE A 10 -3.71 -3.54 6.50
C ILE A 10 -2.38 -3.42 5.74
N SER A 11 -2.25 -2.49 4.78
CA SER A 11 -1.11 -2.51 3.86
C SER A 11 0.14 -1.80 4.37
N CYS A 12 0.02 -0.73 5.17
CA CYS A 12 1.17 0.15 5.43
C CYS A 12 2.20 -0.41 6.41
N PHE A 13 1.99 -1.61 6.95
CA PHE A 13 2.90 -2.20 7.93
C PHE A 13 3.23 -3.68 7.75
N PHE A 14 2.62 -4.39 6.79
CA PHE A 14 2.49 -5.84 6.91
C PHE A 14 3.12 -6.72 5.84
N ALA A 15 4.00 -6.22 5.01
CA ALA A 15 5.03 -7.05 4.39
C ALA A 15 6.40 -6.37 4.49
N THR A 16 6.88 -6.29 5.74
CA THR A 16 8.32 -6.52 5.92
C THR A 16 8.63 -8.00 5.68
N PHE A 17 8.44 -8.47 4.45
CA PHE A 17 8.87 -9.78 3.97
C PHE A 17 9.36 -9.63 2.54
N LEU A 18 10.39 -8.80 2.37
CA LEU A 18 11.02 -8.58 1.06
C LEU A 18 12.50 -8.20 1.13
N LEU A 19 13.18 -8.75 2.12
CA LEU A 19 14.34 -9.65 2.00
C LEU A 19 14.31 -10.57 3.23
N ALA A 20 13.10 -11.01 3.63
CA ALA A 20 13.00 -12.29 4.27
C ALA A 20 13.32 -13.30 3.17
N GLY A 21 14.62 -13.40 2.85
CA GLY A 21 15.13 -14.55 2.13
C GLY A 21 14.52 -15.73 2.86
N GLU A 22 13.85 -16.57 2.09
CA GLU A 22 13.03 -17.69 2.56
C GLU A 22 13.54 -18.22 3.89
N ILE A 23 12.65 -18.49 4.84
CA ILE A 23 13.09 -19.16 6.06
C ILE A 23 13.81 -20.42 5.62
N ARG A 24 15.12 -20.46 5.86
CA ARG A 24 16.06 -21.41 5.26
C ARG A 24 17.09 -21.77 6.30
N VAL A 25 17.83 -22.83 6.04
CA VAL A 25 19.05 -23.12 6.77
C VAL A 25 20.07 -22.03 6.44
N ALA A 26 20.46 -21.25 7.45
CA ALA A 26 21.47 -20.20 7.34
C ALA A 26 22.88 -20.76 7.50
N GLN A 27 23.05 -21.76 8.37
CA GLN A 27 24.33 -22.40 8.65
C GLN A 27 24.09 -23.80 9.22
N THR A 28 25.04 -24.71 8.96
CA THR A 28 25.14 -26.00 9.64
C THR A 28 26.53 -26.20 10.24
N VAL A 29 26.63 -27.01 11.28
CA VAL A 29 27.88 -27.60 11.78
C VAL A 29 27.68 -29.11 11.83
N PRO A 30 28.43 -29.91 11.05
CA PRO A 30 29.44 -29.49 10.07
C PRO A 30 28.82 -28.70 8.90
N ALA A 31 29.63 -27.90 8.22
CA ALA A 31 29.20 -27.17 7.03
C ALA A 31 28.91 -28.15 5.87
N ALA A 32 27.95 -27.82 4.99
CA ALA A 32 27.70 -28.64 3.81
C ALA A 32 28.93 -28.74 2.90
N GLY A 33 29.24 -29.95 2.46
CA GLY A 33 30.45 -30.30 1.72
C GLY A 33 31.71 -30.41 2.56
N ALA A 34 31.64 -30.29 3.90
CA ALA A 34 32.83 -30.41 4.75
C ALA A 34 33.45 -31.81 4.63
N ALA A 35 34.77 -31.84 4.47
CA ALA A 35 35.57 -33.06 4.52
C ALA A 35 36.39 -33.09 5.81
N ASN A 36 36.86 -34.27 6.22
CA ASN A 36 37.64 -34.49 7.43
C ASN A 36 36.93 -34.00 8.71
N VAL A 37 35.61 -34.12 8.77
CA VAL A 37 34.84 -33.85 10.00
C VAL A 37 35.29 -34.82 11.08
N ASN A 38 35.50 -34.34 12.31
CA ASN A 38 35.87 -35.22 13.42
C ASN A 38 34.76 -36.26 13.64
N PRO A 39 35.04 -37.58 13.56
CA PRO A 39 34.04 -38.61 13.84
C PRO A 39 33.53 -38.59 15.29
N ASP A 40 34.25 -37.95 16.22
CA ASP A 40 33.80 -37.77 17.60
C ASP A 40 32.81 -36.59 17.77
N LEU A 41 32.35 -35.97 16.67
CA LEU A 41 31.32 -34.93 16.73
C LEU A 41 29.97 -35.55 17.13
N GLU A 42 29.52 -35.23 18.34
CA GLU A 42 28.29 -35.78 18.93
C GLU A 42 27.02 -35.04 18.49
N GLU A 43 27.14 -33.85 17.91
CA GLU A 43 26.00 -32.98 17.60
C GLU A 43 26.13 -32.29 16.24
N ILE A 44 25.07 -32.39 15.43
CA ILE A 44 24.89 -31.55 14.23
C ILE A 44 24.05 -30.34 14.61
N LEU A 45 24.55 -29.14 14.33
CA LEU A 45 23.83 -27.89 14.57
C LEU A 45 23.23 -27.38 13.26
N ILE A 46 21.96 -26.95 13.32
CA ILE A 46 21.24 -26.34 12.22
C ILE A 46 20.74 -24.97 12.69
N VAL A 47 21.25 -23.90 12.07
CA VAL A 47 20.86 -22.51 12.36
C VAL A 47 19.96 -21.99 11.25
N PHE A 48 18.79 -21.48 11.59
CA PHE A 48 17.81 -20.95 10.64
C PHE A 48 17.91 -19.43 10.45
N SER A 49 17.51 -18.95 9.27
CA SER A 49 17.51 -17.53 8.91
C SER A 49 16.48 -16.68 9.69
N ALA A 50 15.51 -17.32 10.34
CA ALA A 50 14.49 -16.70 11.21
C ALA A 50 14.00 -17.70 12.27
N PRO A 51 13.26 -17.26 13.31
CA PRO A 51 12.72 -18.16 14.33
C PRO A 51 11.80 -19.26 13.77
N VAL A 52 12.01 -20.49 14.22
CA VAL A 52 11.27 -21.69 13.82
C VAL A 52 10.44 -22.25 14.97
N LYS A 53 9.38 -22.98 14.62
CA LYS A 53 8.56 -23.73 15.58
C LYS A 53 9.41 -24.82 16.26
N GLN A 54 9.49 -24.79 17.59
CA GLN A 54 10.41 -25.63 18.37
C GLN A 54 9.89 -27.04 18.70
N ASN A 55 8.64 -27.36 18.37
CA ASN A 55 8.04 -28.68 18.58
C ASN A 55 7.71 -29.38 17.25
N SER A 56 8.43 -29.04 16.17
CA SER A 56 8.26 -29.66 14.86
C SER A 56 9.58 -29.67 14.11
N TRP A 57 9.95 -30.82 13.55
CA TRP A 57 11.17 -31.00 12.78
C TRP A 57 10.95 -32.04 11.68
N SER A 58 11.82 -32.01 10.66
CA SER A 58 11.85 -33.04 9.62
C SER A 58 13.27 -33.22 9.13
N PHE A 59 13.87 -34.32 9.55
CA PHE A 59 15.08 -34.86 8.94
C PHE A 59 14.68 -36.02 8.03
N VAL A 60 15.21 -36.05 6.81
CA VAL A 60 14.89 -37.06 5.81
C VAL A 60 16.16 -37.71 5.29
N GLU A 61 16.09 -39.01 5.02
CA GLU A 61 17.15 -39.73 4.30
C GLU A 61 17.25 -39.23 2.86
N THR A 62 18.45 -39.28 2.30
CA THR A 62 18.73 -38.85 0.92
C THR A 62 19.68 -39.82 0.25
N ASP A 63 19.66 -39.86 -1.08
CA ASP A 63 20.48 -40.81 -1.86
C ASP A 63 21.96 -40.40 -1.96
N ALA A 64 22.35 -39.27 -1.35
CA ALA A 64 23.69 -38.69 -1.50
C ALA A 64 24.73 -39.24 -0.50
N GLY A 65 24.32 -40.04 0.48
CA GLY A 65 25.20 -40.57 1.53
C GLY A 65 24.41 -41.21 2.67
N ARG A 66 25.09 -41.85 3.62
CA ARG A 66 24.42 -42.52 4.74
C ARG A 66 23.73 -41.50 5.65
N PHE A 67 22.51 -41.78 6.11
CA PHE A 67 21.90 -40.96 7.15
C PHE A 67 22.61 -41.21 8.50
N PRO A 68 23.01 -40.17 9.25
CA PRO A 68 23.67 -40.35 10.55
C PRO A 68 22.82 -41.15 11.53
N GLU A 69 23.45 -42.02 12.31
CA GLU A 69 22.75 -42.64 13.44
C GLU A 69 22.48 -41.56 14.49
N THR A 70 21.26 -41.50 15.02
CA THR A 70 20.86 -40.46 15.97
C THR A 70 21.00 -40.96 17.40
N ALA A 71 21.72 -40.21 18.24
CA ALA A 71 21.91 -40.55 19.66
C ALA A 71 20.73 -40.17 20.56
N GLY A 72 19.77 -39.40 20.03
CA GLY A 72 18.58 -38.95 20.76
C GLY A 72 17.66 -38.10 19.89
N ASP A 73 16.55 -37.63 20.48
CA ASP A 73 15.62 -36.74 19.80
C ASP A 73 16.25 -35.36 19.52
N PRO A 74 15.92 -34.72 18.39
CA PRO A 74 16.34 -33.35 18.13
C PRO A 74 15.78 -32.38 19.17
N TYR A 75 16.58 -31.40 19.56
CA TYR A 75 16.15 -30.36 20.50
C TYR A 75 16.55 -28.97 20.03
N PHE A 76 15.91 -27.95 20.59
CA PHE A 76 16.16 -26.56 20.22
C PHE A 76 16.92 -25.85 21.33
N LYS A 77 18.14 -25.39 21.03
CA LYS A 77 18.96 -24.61 21.97
C LYS A 77 18.40 -23.21 22.16
N ASP A 78 17.80 -22.66 21.12
CA ASP A 78 17.07 -21.39 21.10
C ASP A 78 15.99 -21.42 20.01
N ASN A 79 15.35 -20.28 19.71
CA ASN A 79 14.26 -20.23 18.72
C ASN A 79 14.74 -20.30 17.26
N ARG A 80 16.05 -20.40 17.00
CA ARG A 80 16.66 -20.43 15.66
C ARG A 80 17.66 -21.57 15.46
N THR A 81 18.03 -22.30 16.50
CA THR A 81 19.03 -23.38 16.43
C THR A 81 18.43 -24.70 16.87
N CYS A 82 18.34 -25.64 15.92
CA CYS A 82 18.03 -27.04 16.17
C CYS A 82 19.33 -27.84 16.27
N VAL A 83 19.40 -28.75 17.23
CA VAL A 83 20.53 -29.64 17.47
C VAL A 83 20.03 -31.08 17.24
N LEU A 84 20.77 -31.82 16.41
CA LEU A 84 20.54 -33.23 16.17
C LEU A 84 21.72 -34.02 16.79
N PRO A 85 21.49 -34.73 17.91
CA PRO A 85 22.48 -35.63 18.48
C PRO A 85 22.76 -36.80 17.52
N VAL A 86 24.04 -37.08 17.24
CA VAL A 86 24.47 -38.09 16.26
C VAL A 86 25.62 -38.95 16.76
N ILE A 87 25.76 -40.12 16.15
CA ILE A 87 26.92 -41.00 16.24
C ILE A 87 27.49 -41.11 14.82
N LEU A 88 28.77 -40.77 14.67
CA LEU A 88 29.45 -40.78 13.38
C LEU A 88 30.57 -41.83 13.38
N GLU A 89 30.73 -42.49 12.25
CA GLU A 89 31.82 -43.42 11.97
C GLU A 89 32.95 -42.67 11.25
N PRO A 90 34.22 -43.02 11.49
CA PRO A 90 35.36 -42.53 10.72
C PRO A 90 35.26 -42.88 9.23
N GLU A 91 35.88 -42.05 8.38
CA GLU A 91 36.01 -42.27 6.93
C GLU A 91 34.68 -42.55 6.20
N MET A 92 33.59 -41.94 6.68
CA MET A 92 32.23 -42.15 6.19
C MET A 92 31.67 -40.88 5.58
N THR A 93 30.86 -41.02 4.53
CA THR A 93 30.13 -39.89 3.93
C THR A 93 28.67 -39.92 4.36
N TYR A 94 28.25 -38.84 5.02
CA TYR A 94 26.91 -38.66 5.56
C TYR A 94 26.08 -37.71 4.71
N SER A 95 24.78 -37.96 4.68
CA SER A 95 23.80 -37.05 4.08
C SER A 95 22.51 -37.02 4.89
N LEU A 96 21.92 -35.83 5.03
CA LEU A 96 20.57 -35.67 5.58
C LEU A 96 19.87 -34.46 4.97
N GLY A 97 18.58 -34.62 4.68
CA GLY A 97 17.73 -33.53 4.22
C GLY A 97 17.03 -32.85 5.40
N ILE A 98 17.03 -31.52 5.41
CA ILE A 98 16.28 -30.68 6.33
C ILE A 98 15.05 -30.20 5.57
N ASN A 99 13.89 -30.74 5.94
CA ASN A 99 12.66 -30.74 5.11
C ASN A 99 12.83 -31.42 3.73
N SER A 100 11.71 -31.69 3.07
CA SER A 100 11.62 -32.17 1.68
C SER A 100 10.37 -31.62 1.00
N ALA A 101 10.16 -31.95 -0.28
CA ALA A 101 8.94 -31.58 -1.01
C ALA A 101 7.65 -32.03 -0.28
N THR A 102 7.70 -33.20 0.37
CA THR A 102 6.56 -33.83 1.05
C THR A 102 6.62 -33.76 2.58
N ARG A 103 7.80 -33.51 3.17
CA ARG A 103 8.00 -33.48 4.63
C ARG A 103 8.45 -32.08 5.07
N LYS A 104 7.55 -31.32 5.68
CA LYS A 104 7.73 -29.89 6.01
C LYS A 104 7.64 -29.63 7.52
N GLY A 105 8.48 -30.30 8.30
CA GLY A 105 8.45 -30.25 9.76
C GLY A 105 9.04 -28.95 10.32
N PHE A 106 10.16 -28.48 9.77
CA PHE A 106 10.68 -27.16 10.15
C PHE A 106 9.84 -26.05 9.49
N LYS A 107 9.26 -25.19 10.32
CA LYS A 107 8.34 -24.12 9.91
C LYS A 107 8.63 -22.83 10.67
N SER A 108 8.21 -21.71 10.12
CA SER A 108 8.28 -20.42 10.81
C SER A 108 7.49 -20.45 12.11
N ALA A 109 8.05 -19.84 13.16
CA ALA A 109 7.35 -19.64 14.42
C ALA A 109 6.21 -18.60 14.29
N ALA A 110 6.31 -17.68 13.33
CA ALA A 110 5.33 -16.62 13.11
C ALA A 110 4.15 -17.06 12.23
N ASP A 111 4.34 -18.04 11.36
CA ASP A 111 3.32 -18.55 10.44
C ASP A 111 3.62 -20.01 10.06
N GLU A 112 2.81 -20.94 10.55
CA GLU A 112 3.00 -22.38 10.33
C GLU A 112 2.73 -22.85 8.89
N THR A 113 2.19 -21.98 8.03
CA THR A 113 2.07 -22.25 6.60
C THR A 113 3.38 -22.08 5.85
N ILE A 114 4.35 -21.36 6.45
CA ILE A 114 5.67 -21.10 5.88
C ILE A 114 6.65 -22.17 6.37
N ALA A 115 6.97 -23.13 5.50
CA ALA A 115 7.98 -24.15 5.77
C ALA A 115 9.40 -23.63 5.45
N VAL A 116 10.39 -24.16 6.17
CA VAL A 116 11.80 -23.95 5.84
C VAL A 116 12.10 -24.57 4.46
N THR A 117 12.77 -23.83 3.58
CA THR A 117 13.17 -24.33 2.25
C THR A 117 14.01 -25.61 2.41
N PRO A 118 13.69 -26.70 1.67
CA PRO A 118 14.45 -27.93 1.73
C PRO A 118 15.95 -27.68 1.54
N TYR A 119 16.76 -28.29 2.41
CA TYR A 119 18.21 -28.13 2.40
C TYR A 119 18.88 -29.50 2.52
N LEU A 120 19.86 -29.78 1.66
CA LEU A 120 20.66 -30.99 1.70
C LEU A 120 21.97 -30.69 2.43
N LEU A 121 22.21 -31.38 3.55
CA LEU A 121 23.50 -31.40 4.22
C LEU A 121 24.23 -32.68 3.85
N THR A 122 25.42 -32.55 3.24
CA THR A 122 26.38 -33.64 3.01
C THR A 122 27.72 -33.30 3.65
N PHE A 123 28.42 -34.28 4.20
CA PHE A 123 29.78 -34.11 4.73
C PHE A 123 30.48 -35.48 4.85
N SER A 124 31.80 -35.48 4.99
CA SER A 124 32.60 -36.69 5.17
C SER A 124 33.48 -36.60 6.41
N THR A 125 33.52 -37.65 7.20
CA THR A 125 34.37 -37.75 8.40
C THR A 125 35.81 -38.13 8.05
N GLY A 126 36.75 -37.68 8.88
CA GLY A 126 38.15 -38.05 8.81
C GLY A 126 38.44 -39.40 9.51
N PRO A 127 39.72 -39.78 9.61
CA PRO A 127 40.12 -40.97 10.36
C PRO A 127 39.84 -40.81 11.87
N ALA A 128 39.71 -41.94 12.58
CA ALA A 128 39.54 -41.96 14.03
C ALA A 128 40.72 -41.28 14.74
N GLY A 129 40.45 -40.38 15.68
CA GLY A 129 41.49 -39.72 16.49
C GLY A 129 42.07 -38.42 15.90
N GLY A 130 41.28 -37.64 15.14
CA GLY A 130 41.70 -36.35 14.60
C GLY A 130 41.94 -35.30 15.68
N GLU A 131 43.20 -35.14 16.09
CA GLU A 131 43.66 -34.11 17.05
C GLU A 131 43.29 -32.69 16.63
N GLU A 132 42.80 -31.95 17.61
CA GLU A 132 42.57 -30.50 17.64
C GLU A 132 43.86 -29.73 17.27
N ASN A 133 44.02 -29.37 16.00
CA ASN A 133 45.05 -28.41 15.57
C ASN A 133 44.52 -27.52 14.44
N ALA A 134 43.88 -26.41 14.82
CA ALA A 134 43.72 -25.24 13.98
C ALA A 134 44.02 -23.97 14.78
N ALA A 135 45.30 -23.81 15.15
CA ALA A 135 45.86 -22.48 15.30
C ALA A 135 45.80 -21.73 13.94
N PRO A 136 45.55 -20.41 13.93
CA PRO A 136 45.24 -19.64 12.73
C PRO A 136 46.44 -19.57 11.76
N PRO A 137 46.22 -19.41 10.44
CA PRO A 137 47.31 -19.43 9.48
C PRO A 137 48.26 -18.24 9.69
N ARG A 138 49.57 -18.53 9.64
CA ARG A 138 50.65 -17.54 9.58
C ARG A 138 50.44 -16.61 8.39
N ARG A 139 50.57 -15.30 8.66
CA ARG A 139 50.69 -14.25 7.64
C ARG A 139 51.92 -14.51 6.78
N GLU A 140 51.71 -14.92 5.53
CA GLU A 140 52.68 -14.64 4.47
C GLU A 140 52.59 -13.17 4.08
N SER A 141 53.77 -12.55 3.99
CA SER A 141 53.99 -11.16 3.64
C SER A 141 53.61 -10.90 2.18
N ALA A 142 52.42 -10.35 1.96
CA ALA A 142 52.07 -9.65 0.72
C ALA A 142 52.52 -8.18 0.83
N ALA A 143 53.25 -7.73 -0.19
CA ALA A 143 53.58 -6.33 -0.46
C ALA A 143 52.33 -5.43 -0.46
N PRO A 144 52.47 -4.10 -0.22
CA PRO A 144 51.38 -3.28 0.29
C PRO A 144 50.29 -3.05 -0.78
N GLN A 145 49.22 -3.82 -0.70
CA GLN A 145 47.96 -3.48 -1.34
C GLN A 145 47.22 -2.50 -0.42
N SER A 146 46.88 -1.34 -1.00
CA SER A 146 46.18 -0.24 -0.37
C SER A 146 44.96 -0.73 0.42
N LYS A 147 44.91 -0.41 1.72
CA LYS A 147 43.75 -0.58 2.59
C LYS A 147 42.53 0.10 1.97
N SER A 148 41.66 -0.67 1.31
CA SER A 148 40.28 -0.24 1.10
C SER A 148 39.56 -0.35 2.45
N ALA A 149 38.95 0.74 2.90
CA ALA A 149 38.20 0.78 4.15
C ALA A 149 36.97 -0.13 4.04
N GLY A 150 37.11 -1.38 4.48
CA GLY A 150 36.06 -2.40 4.43
C GLY A 150 35.02 -2.28 5.54
N VAL A 151 33.86 -2.92 5.34
CA VAL A 151 32.89 -3.21 6.40
C VAL A 151 33.61 -3.96 7.54
N PRO A 152 33.48 -3.55 8.80
CA PRO A 152 34.17 -4.21 9.91
C PRO A 152 33.78 -5.70 10.02
N GLU A 153 34.74 -6.58 10.32
CA GLU A 153 34.48 -8.00 10.63
C GLU A 153 33.47 -8.19 11.79
N THR A 154 33.32 -7.17 12.63
CA THR A 154 32.33 -7.13 13.71
C THR A 154 31.57 -5.82 13.67
N MET A 155 30.24 -5.91 13.60
CA MET A 155 29.35 -4.74 13.62
C MET A 155 28.38 -4.83 14.80
N ILE A 156 28.31 -3.77 15.59
CA ILE A 156 27.35 -3.67 16.69
C ILE A 156 26.06 -3.05 16.13
N PHE A 157 24.93 -3.67 16.45
CA PHE A 157 23.61 -3.14 16.12
C PHE A 157 22.93 -2.60 17.38
N GLN A 158 22.07 -1.60 17.20
CA GLN A 158 21.22 -1.05 18.23
C GLN A 158 19.78 -1.00 17.71
N ARG A 159 18.81 -1.17 18.61
CA ARG A 159 17.39 -1.03 18.26
C ARG A 159 17.04 0.45 18.23
N ALA A 160 16.52 0.92 17.10
CA ALA A 160 16.02 2.28 16.92
C ALA A 160 14.51 2.22 16.70
N ASN A 161 13.78 3.13 17.35
CA ASN A 161 12.35 3.31 17.12
C ASN A 161 12.13 4.26 15.93
N GLU A 162 11.01 4.07 15.24
CA GLU A 162 10.50 5.07 14.31
C GLU A 162 10.30 6.40 15.07
N PRO A 163 10.87 7.51 14.57
CA PRO A 163 11.10 8.69 15.39
C PRO A 163 9.88 9.59 15.63
N LYS A 164 8.80 9.47 14.83
CA LYS A 164 7.65 10.37 14.93
C LYS A 164 6.52 9.84 15.80
N GLU A 165 6.14 8.59 15.60
CA GLU A 165 4.98 7.98 16.28
C GLU A 165 5.35 6.70 17.06
N GLY A 166 6.59 6.21 16.95
CA GLY A 166 7.00 4.96 17.61
C GLY A 166 6.24 3.74 17.04
N ALA A 167 5.90 3.80 15.75
CA ALA A 167 5.07 2.81 15.07
C ALA A 167 5.75 1.43 14.94
N PHE A 168 7.07 1.43 14.87
CA PHE A 168 7.89 0.21 14.82
C PHE A 168 9.28 0.48 15.38
N SER A 169 10.06 -0.58 15.53
CA SER A 169 11.49 -0.53 15.81
C SER A 169 12.25 -1.47 14.90
N LEU A 170 13.51 -1.19 14.63
CA LEU A 170 14.40 -2.07 13.88
C LEU A 170 15.82 -1.99 14.43
N LEU A 171 16.63 -3.02 14.16
CA LEU A 171 18.06 -2.97 14.39
C LEU A 171 18.72 -2.12 13.29
N ILE A 172 19.57 -1.20 13.70
CA ILE A 172 20.43 -0.40 12.82
C ILE A 172 21.88 -0.50 13.31
N PRO A 173 22.90 -0.41 12.45
CA PRO A 173 24.28 -0.36 12.91
C PRO A 173 24.50 0.83 13.86
N ARG A 174 25.27 0.60 14.93
CA ARG A 174 25.61 1.65 15.89
C ARG A 174 26.31 2.81 15.18
N GLY A 175 25.84 4.03 15.43
CA GLY A 175 26.36 5.26 14.81
C GLY A 175 25.64 5.68 13.52
N TRP A 176 24.74 4.86 12.97
CA TRP A 176 23.90 5.25 11.85
C TRP A 176 22.75 6.15 12.30
N GLN A 177 22.24 6.94 11.36
CA GLN A 177 21.21 7.94 11.59
C GLN A 177 19.90 7.50 10.94
N THR A 178 18.79 7.79 11.59
CA THR A 178 17.45 7.64 11.02
C THR A 178 16.89 8.99 10.62
N GLU A 179 16.18 9.05 9.50
CA GLU A 179 15.49 10.26 9.02
C GLU A 179 14.08 9.91 8.56
N GLY A 180 13.15 10.86 8.66
CA GLY A 180 11.77 10.64 8.27
C GLY A 180 10.97 9.92 9.35
N GLY A 181 10.06 9.03 8.97
CA GLY A 181 9.15 8.32 9.86
C GLY A 181 7.73 8.21 9.30
N ILE A 182 6.75 8.04 10.18
CA ILE A 182 5.34 8.08 9.79
C ILE A 182 5.01 9.44 9.17
N LEU A 183 4.29 9.41 8.06
CA LEU A 183 3.83 10.56 7.32
C LEU A 183 2.30 10.59 7.31
N ARG A 184 1.73 11.67 7.84
CA ARG A 184 0.30 11.97 7.79
C ARG A 184 0.07 13.03 6.73
N VAL A 185 -0.74 12.71 5.72
CA VAL A 185 -1.05 13.65 4.63
C VAL A 185 -2.26 14.49 5.01
N ASP A 186 -2.14 15.81 4.88
CA ASP A 186 -3.27 16.73 5.01
C ASP A 186 -4.16 16.65 3.75
N PRO A 187 -5.44 16.25 3.89
CA PRO A 187 -6.33 16.13 2.74
C PRO A 187 -6.64 17.47 2.05
N THR A 188 -6.56 18.58 2.78
CA THR A 188 -6.84 19.92 2.24
C THR A 188 -5.70 20.42 1.36
N ALA A 189 -4.45 20.17 1.77
CA ALA A 189 -3.27 20.49 0.98
C ALA A 189 -3.13 19.59 -0.26
N GLN A 190 -3.59 18.34 -0.17
CA GLN A 190 -3.44 17.36 -1.25
C GLN A 190 -4.54 17.44 -2.34
N GLY A 191 -5.60 18.21 -2.12
CA GLY A 191 -6.74 18.29 -3.04
C GLY A 191 -7.69 17.09 -2.94
N GLY A 192 -7.71 16.41 -1.79
CA GLY A 192 -8.68 15.37 -1.48
C GLY A 192 -8.18 14.30 -0.50
N PRO A 193 -9.09 13.44 -0.01
CA PRO A 193 -8.85 12.61 1.16
C PRO A 193 -8.12 11.29 0.86
N SER A 194 -7.96 10.91 -0.40
CA SER A 194 -7.51 9.54 -0.76
C SER A 194 -6.15 9.19 -0.16
N GLN A 195 -5.24 10.15 -0.07
CA GLN A 195 -3.91 9.94 0.51
C GLN A 195 -3.87 9.98 2.04
N SER A 196 -4.95 10.44 2.67
CA SER A 196 -5.01 10.74 4.12
C SER A 196 -5.75 9.68 4.93
N VAL A 197 -6.30 8.65 4.27
CA VAL A 197 -7.02 7.57 4.95
C VAL A 197 -6.07 6.77 5.83
N ALA A 198 -4.90 6.40 5.33
CA ALA A 198 -3.89 5.60 6.03
C ALA A 198 -2.63 6.43 6.34
N ALA A 199 -1.96 6.10 7.45
CA ALA A 199 -0.58 6.52 7.69
C ALA A 199 0.32 6.08 6.53
N LYS A 200 1.21 6.96 6.07
CA LYS A 200 2.27 6.65 5.11
C LYS A 200 3.61 6.50 5.83
N LEU A 201 4.62 5.99 5.14
CA LEU A 201 5.97 5.87 5.66
C LEU A 201 6.96 6.52 4.67
N ASP A 202 7.72 7.51 5.13
CA ASP A 202 8.93 7.95 4.41
C ASP A 202 10.06 7.93 5.43
N PHE A 203 10.85 6.86 5.42
CA PHE A 203 11.83 6.58 6.48
C PHE A 203 13.14 6.11 5.87
N ALA A 204 14.25 6.64 6.35
CA ALA A 204 15.58 6.28 5.89
C ALA A 204 16.50 5.91 7.06
N VAL A 205 17.37 4.94 6.85
CA VAL A 205 18.51 4.64 7.72
C VAL A 205 19.79 4.86 6.93
N LYS A 206 20.66 5.72 7.43
CA LYS A 206 21.85 6.20 6.72
C LYS A 206 23.12 6.03 7.55
N LYS A 207 24.18 5.55 6.90
CA LYS A 207 25.53 5.46 7.50
C LYS A 207 26.09 6.83 7.87
N ASP A 208 25.82 7.84 7.04
CA ASP A 208 26.29 9.20 7.20
C ASP A 208 25.22 10.20 6.73
N ARG A 209 25.51 11.50 6.87
CA ARG A 209 24.58 12.57 6.50
C ARG A 209 24.21 12.54 5.01
N GLN A 210 25.16 12.17 4.14
CA GLN A 210 24.99 12.13 2.69
C GLN A 210 24.18 10.90 2.23
N GLY A 211 24.10 9.85 3.06
CA GLY A 211 23.45 8.60 2.69
C GLY A 211 24.29 7.76 1.75
N SER A 212 25.62 7.78 1.90
CA SER A 212 26.53 7.00 1.03
C SER A 212 26.19 5.50 1.06
N VAL A 213 25.77 5.00 2.23
CA VAL A 213 25.12 3.70 2.39
C VAL A 213 23.81 3.96 3.10
N MET A 214 22.69 3.61 2.45
CA MET A 214 21.37 3.83 3.04
C MET A 214 20.32 2.83 2.57
N ALA A 215 19.35 2.61 3.44
CA ALA A 215 18.05 2.01 3.11
C ALA A 215 16.97 3.08 3.26
N ARG A 216 16.02 3.14 2.32
CA ARG A 216 14.89 4.07 2.41
C ARG A 216 13.59 3.38 2.01
N TRP A 217 12.58 3.57 2.84
CA TRP A 217 11.18 3.24 2.59
C TRP A 217 10.50 4.50 2.11
N LEU A 218 9.80 4.41 0.98
CA LEU A 218 9.07 5.49 0.36
C LEU A 218 7.57 5.35 0.63
N PRO A 219 6.82 6.46 0.61
CA PRO A 219 5.41 6.44 0.91
C PRO A 219 4.64 5.65 -0.15
N ASP A 220 3.68 4.84 0.31
CA ASP A 220 2.62 4.32 -0.55
C ASP A 220 1.80 5.49 -1.09
N VAL A 221 1.66 5.60 -2.40
CA VAL A 221 0.89 6.64 -3.07
C VAL A 221 -0.22 5.97 -3.87
N LEU A 222 -1.44 6.49 -3.71
CA LEU A 222 -2.56 6.14 -4.59
C LEU A 222 -2.55 7.02 -5.84
N TYR A 223 -2.75 6.39 -6.98
CA TYR A 223 -2.83 7.01 -8.30
C TYR A 223 -4.20 6.71 -8.92
N PHE A 224 -4.56 7.52 -9.91
CA PHE A 224 -5.80 7.36 -10.65
C PHE A 224 -5.55 7.13 -12.14
N ASP A 225 -5.95 5.97 -12.65
CA ASP A 225 -5.99 5.69 -14.09
C ASP A 225 -7.33 6.11 -14.66
N SER A 226 -7.38 7.33 -15.20
CA SER A 226 -8.60 7.94 -15.72
C SER A 226 -9.27 7.13 -16.84
N ARG A 227 -8.51 6.32 -17.59
CA ARG A 227 -9.05 5.43 -18.66
C ARG A 227 -10.02 4.38 -18.14
N ARG A 228 -9.91 4.04 -16.85
CA ARG A 228 -10.74 3.03 -16.17
C ARG A 228 -11.90 3.63 -15.39
N SER A 229 -12.21 4.90 -15.60
CA SER A 229 -13.33 5.60 -14.97
C SER A 229 -14.24 6.25 -16.02
N PRO A 230 -15.57 6.27 -15.82
CA PRO A 230 -16.47 6.97 -16.75
C PRO A 230 -16.12 8.46 -16.89
N ALA A 231 -15.78 9.14 -15.80
CA ALA A 231 -15.43 10.56 -15.82
C ALA A 231 -14.12 10.83 -16.59
N GLY A 232 -13.14 9.93 -16.47
CA GLY A 232 -11.91 10.02 -17.25
C GLY A 232 -12.09 9.68 -18.73
N GLN A 233 -13.02 8.78 -19.08
CA GLN A 233 -13.39 8.51 -20.48
C GLN A 233 -14.05 9.71 -21.15
N MET A 234 -14.68 10.59 -20.37
CA MET A 234 -15.19 11.89 -20.85
C MET A 234 -14.09 12.98 -20.94
N GLY A 235 -12.82 12.64 -20.66
CA GLY A 235 -11.69 13.55 -20.76
C GLY A 235 -11.50 14.51 -19.58
N LEU A 236 -12.23 14.34 -18.47
CA LEU A 236 -12.26 15.29 -17.36
C LEU A 236 -11.00 15.30 -16.49
N PHE A 237 -10.13 14.29 -16.61
CA PHE A 237 -8.94 14.12 -15.77
C PHE A 237 -7.74 13.62 -16.59
N PRO A 238 -6.98 14.51 -17.25
CA PRO A 238 -5.79 14.14 -18.01
C PRO A 238 -4.61 13.76 -17.09
N PRO A 239 -3.61 12.97 -17.57
CA PRO A 239 -2.40 12.68 -16.80
C PRO A 239 -1.71 13.93 -16.27
N GLY A 240 -1.18 13.85 -15.04
CA GLY A 240 -0.57 14.99 -14.34
C GLY A 240 -1.55 15.88 -13.58
N SER A 241 -2.87 15.72 -13.77
CA SER A 241 -3.88 16.35 -12.93
C SER A 241 -4.05 15.65 -11.58
N ASN A 242 -4.98 16.12 -10.75
CA ASN A 242 -5.31 15.56 -9.45
C ASN A 242 -6.78 15.11 -9.43
N TYR A 243 -7.05 13.93 -8.88
CA TYR A 243 -8.38 13.42 -8.63
C TYR A 243 -8.50 12.95 -7.19
N MET A 244 -9.27 13.68 -6.36
CA MET A 244 -9.49 13.36 -4.95
C MET A 244 -8.19 13.16 -4.14
N GLY A 245 -7.16 13.93 -4.45
CA GLY A 245 -5.83 13.83 -3.84
C GLY A 245 -4.88 12.84 -4.50
N MET A 246 -5.34 12.08 -5.49
CA MET A 246 -4.53 11.13 -6.25
C MET A 246 -3.96 11.80 -7.51
N PRO A 247 -2.64 11.73 -7.73
CA PRO A 247 -2.07 12.09 -9.02
C PRO A 247 -2.66 11.20 -10.12
N VAL A 248 -3.07 11.81 -11.22
CA VAL A 248 -3.62 11.08 -12.36
C VAL A 248 -2.48 10.52 -13.20
N TYR A 249 -2.31 9.20 -13.13
CA TYR A 249 -1.32 8.44 -13.89
C TYR A 249 -1.95 7.14 -14.38
N TYR A 250 -1.61 6.78 -15.60
CA TYR A 250 -1.97 5.48 -16.14
C TYR A 250 -1.29 4.36 -15.36
N LEU A 251 -2.02 3.27 -15.15
CA LEU A 251 -1.48 2.08 -14.50
C LEU A 251 -0.19 1.64 -15.21
N MET A 252 0.88 1.50 -14.43
CA MET A 252 2.20 1.06 -14.90
C MET A 252 2.58 -0.26 -14.24
N PRO A 253 3.26 -1.17 -14.98
CA PRO A 253 3.95 -2.31 -14.38
C PRO A 253 4.97 -1.85 -13.33
N ALA A 254 5.23 -2.67 -12.32
CA ALA A 254 6.14 -2.37 -11.22
C ALA A 254 7.55 -2.00 -11.71
N GLN A 255 8.02 -2.73 -12.72
CA GLN A 255 9.29 -2.47 -13.40
C GLN A 255 9.40 -1.06 -13.99
N GLN A 256 8.33 -0.60 -14.64
CA GLN A 256 8.25 0.72 -15.25
C GLN A 256 8.08 1.81 -14.19
N PHE A 257 7.28 1.53 -13.15
CA PHE A 257 7.09 2.43 -12.03
C PHE A 257 8.42 2.71 -11.31
N LEU A 258 9.24 1.69 -11.08
CA LEU A 258 10.55 1.84 -10.45
C LEU A 258 11.48 2.75 -11.27
N SER A 259 11.54 2.56 -12.59
CA SER A 259 12.48 3.32 -13.44
C SER A 259 11.99 4.71 -13.81
N GLN A 260 10.68 4.91 -13.96
CA GLN A 260 10.11 6.18 -14.46
C GLN A 260 9.58 7.10 -13.35
N ILE A 261 9.22 6.55 -12.18
CA ILE A 261 8.65 7.33 -11.07
C ILE A 261 9.58 7.32 -9.87
N VAL A 262 9.91 6.13 -9.35
CA VAL A 262 10.63 6.01 -8.07
C VAL A 262 12.05 6.52 -8.19
N PHE A 263 12.82 6.04 -9.16
CA PHE A 263 14.22 6.40 -9.29
C PHE A 263 14.43 7.90 -9.55
N PRO A 264 13.70 8.56 -10.49
CA PRO A 264 13.81 10.01 -10.69
C PRO A 264 13.36 10.83 -9.48
N TYR A 265 12.36 10.35 -8.72
CA TYR A 265 11.91 11.00 -7.49
C TYR A 265 13.00 10.94 -6.39
N ALA A 266 13.63 9.78 -6.23
CA ALA A 266 14.66 9.58 -5.20
C ALA A 266 16.00 10.22 -5.56
N HIS A 267 16.34 10.26 -6.86
CA HIS A 267 17.66 10.68 -7.37
C HIS A 267 17.56 11.70 -8.52
N PRO A 268 17.01 12.89 -8.29
CA PRO A 268 16.82 13.91 -9.33
C PRO A 268 18.14 14.45 -9.91
N ARG A 269 19.27 14.22 -9.23
CA ARG A 269 20.62 14.67 -9.65
C ARG A 269 21.50 13.52 -10.17
N ALA A 270 20.97 12.30 -10.26
CA ALA A 270 21.73 11.17 -10.77
C ALA A 270 22.06 11.33 -12.26
N THR A 271 23.26 10.89 -12.63
CA THR A 271 23.77 10.90 -14.02
C THR A 271 24.40 9.56 -14.36
N GLY A 272 24.60 9.27 -15.65
CA GLY A 272 25.25 8.03 -16.08
C GLY A 272 24.50 6.77 -15.67
N ILE A 273 23.16 6.83 -15.64
CA ILE A 273 22.28 5.77 -15.16
C ILE A 273 22.38 4.55 -16.08
N LYS A 274 22.59 3.37 -15.50
CA LYS A 274 22.59 2.08 -16.19
C LYS A 274 21.72 1.09 -15.43
N ILE A 275 20.75 0.49 -16.11
CA ILE A 275 19.99 -0.63 -15.55
C ILE A 275 20.86 -1.88 -15.64
N LEU A 276 21.18 -2.46 -14.49
CA LEU A 276 21.99 -3.67 -14.38
C LEU A 276 21.12 -4.93 -14.38
N GLU A 277 19.95 -4.85 -13.75
CA GLU A 277 19.01 -5.96 -13.65
C GLU A 277 17.58 -5.43 -13.54
N GLN A 278 16.63 -6.12 -14.17
CA GLN A 278 15.21 -5.90 -13.98
C GLN A 278 14.51 -7.24 -13.88
N ARG A 279 13.80 -7.48 -12.76
CA ARG A 279 13.26 -8.79 -12.44
C ARG A 279 11.83 -8.68 -11.93
N SER A 280 10.89 -9.39 -12.55
CA SER A 280 9.54 -9.55 -12.01
C SER A 280 9.51 -10.62 -10.91
N LEU A 281 8.60 -10.47 -9.97
CA LEU A 281 8.41 -11.36 -8.82
C LEU A 281 6.98 -11.93 -8.80
N PRO A 282 6.61 -12.80 -9.76
CA PRO A 282 5.23 -13.27 -9.92
C PRO A 282 4.72 -14.07 -8.71
N GLU A 283 5.57 -14.86 -8.05
CA GLU A 283 5.20 -15.62 -6.86
C GLU A 283 4.79 -14.72 -5.70
N LEU A 284 5.48 -13.59 -5.56
CA LEU A 284 5.14 -12.59 -4.56
C LEU A 284 3.83 -11.89 -4.89
N SER A 285 3.62 -11.50 -6.15
CA SER A 285 2.34 -10.97 -6.62
C SER A 285 1.18 -11.94 -6.33
N GLN A 286 1.43 -13.24 -6.46
CA GLN A 286 0.46 -14.28 -6.11
C GLN A 286 0.19 -14.36 -4.61
N LYS A 287 1.22 -14.29 -3.76
CA LYS A 287 1.06 -14.23 -2.28
C LYS A 287 0.21 -13.04 -1.86
N TYR A 288 0.47 -11.87 -2.43
CA TYR A 288 -0.33 -10.65 -2.22
C TYR A 288 -1.80 -10.86 -2.62
N ARG A 289 -2.03 -11.45 -3.79
CA ARG A 289 -3.38 -11.78 -4.26
C ARG A 289 -4.09 -12.77 -3.33
N GLN A 290 -3.41 -13.83 -2.89
CA GLN A 290 -3.97 -14.82 -1.97
C GLN A 290 -4.37 -14.20 -0.64
N ARG A 291 -3.48 -13.38 -0.07
CA ARG A 291 -3.75 -12.66 1.18
C ARG A 291 -4.94 -11.71 1.04
N GLN A 292 -5.00 -10.96 -0.06
CA GLN A 292 -6.13 -10.07 -0.32
C GLN A 292 -7.45 -10.84 -0.44
N LYS A 293 -7.47 -11.97 -1.17
CA LYS A 293 -8.67 -12.81 -1.29
C LYS A 293 -9.10 -13.42 0.05
N ALA A 294 -8.15 -13.76 0.93
CA ALA A 294 -8.47 -14.27 2.26
C ALA A 294 -9.14 -13.21 3.15
N LEU A 295 -8.77 -11.94 3.00
CA LEU A 295 -9.32 -10.83 3.79
C LEU A 295 -10.59 -10.25 3.19
N ILE A 296 -10.66 -10.13 1.86
CA ILE A 296 -11.72 -9.43 1.12
C ILE A 296 -12.06 -10.20 -0.16
N PRO A 297 -12.74 -11.37 -0.08
CA PRO A 297 -12.97 -12.24 -1.23
C PRO A 297 -13.85 -11.61 -2.32
N GLN A 298 -14.65 -10.60 -1.99
CA GLN A 298 -15.57 -9.92 -2.91
C GLN A 298 -14.88 -8.93 -3.87
N LEU A 299 -13.60 -8.61 -3.68
CA LEU A 299 -12.83 -7.74 -4.56
C LEU A 299 -11.74 -8.54 -5.25
N ASP A 300 -11.48 -8.25 -6.53
CA ASP A 300 -10.45 -8.93 -7.30
C ASP A 300 -9.36 -7.94 -7.72
N PHE A 301 -8.25 -7.96 -6.99
CA PHE A 301 -7.10 -7.10 -7.29
C PHE A 301 -6.02 -7.83 -8.04
N SER A 302 -5.35 -7.07 -8.90
CA SER A 302 -4.16 -7.52 -9.59
C SER A 302 -2.94 -6.90 -8.94
N TYR A 303 -1.90 -7.70 -8.80
CA TYR A 303 -0.62 -7.29 -8.26
C TYR A 303 0.48 -7.53 -9.29
N ASP A 304 1.43 -6.61 -9.35
CA ASP A 304 2.68 -6.77 -10.08
C ASP A 304 3.83 -6.35 -9.16
N ALA A 305 4.91 -7.11 -9.12
CA ALA A 305 6.01 -6.87 -8.18
C ALA A 305 7.33 -7.01 -8.92
N ALA A 306 8.27 -6.12 -8.62
CA ALA A 306 9.54 -6.11 -9.32
C ALA A 306 10.71 -5.62 -8.46
N ILE A 307 11.89 -6.08 -8.84
CA ILE A 307 13.18 -5.53 -8.42
C ILE A 307 13.84 -4.86 -9.62
N LEU A 308 14.45 -3.71 -9.38
CA LEU A 308 15.28 -2.98 -10.32
C LEU A 308 16.65 -2.75 -9.68
N THR A 309 17.72 -3.21 -10.33
CA THR A 309 19.10 -2.91 -9.92
C THR A 309 19.69 -1.91 -10.91
N VAL A 310 20.20 -0.78 -10.42
CA VAL A 310 20.79 0.29 -11.22
C VAL A 310 22.16 0.66 -10.71
N SER A 311 23.02 1.15 -11.61
CA SER A 311 24.19 1.93 -11.25
C SER A 311 24.09 3.34 -11.81
N TYR A 312 24.63 4.29 -11.07
CA TYR A 312 24.59 5.70 -11.43
C TYR A 312 25.68 6.49 -10.70
N GLN A 313 25.90 7.73 -11.14
CA GLN A 313 26.77 8.70 -10.49
C GLN A 313 25.90 9.77 -9.82
N GLU A 314 26.15 10.04 -8.54
CA GLU A 314 25.49 11.12 -7.81
C GLU A 314 26.50 11.71 -6.82
N ASP A 315 26.61 13.05 -6.78
CA ASP A 315 27.54 13.77 -5.90
C ASP A 315 29.00 13.26 -5.95
N GLY A 316 29.45 12.82 -7.13
CA GLY A 316 30.82 12.33 -7.35
C GLY A 316 31.07 10.88 -6.92
N VAL A 317 30.04 10.15 -6.49
CA VAL A 317 30.15 8.74 -6.07
C VAL A 317 29.39 7.83 -7.04
N ALA A 318 30.03 6.73 -7.41
CA ALA A 318 29.45 5.67 -8.22
C ALA A 318 28.63 4.72 -7.33
N TYR A 319 27.31 4.79 -7.42
CA TYR A 319 26.41 3.96 -6.63
C TYR A 319 25.95 2.73 -7.40
N LYS A 320 25.69 1.66 -6.65
CA LYS A 320 24.81 0.57 -7.03
C LYS A 320 23.62 0.59 -6.08
N GLU A 321 22.43 0.43 -6.64
CA GLU A 321 21.18 0.50 -5.90
C GLU A 321 20.23 -0.58 -6.35
N LYS A 322 19.49 -1.15 -5.40
CA LYS A 322 18.42 -2.11 -5.64
C LYS A 322 17.13 -1.54 -5.10
N LEU A 323 16.17 -1.34 -6.00
CA LEU A 323 14.84 -0.84 -5.72
C LEU A 323 13.84 -1.98 -5.82
N PHE A 324 12.79 -1.90 -5.01
CA PHE A 324 11.70 -2.86 -5.01
C PHE A 324 10.37 -2.13 -4.86
N THR A 325 9.32 -2.68 -5.48
CA THR A 325 7.94 -2.26 -5.23
C THR A 325 6.97 -3.38 -5.56
N VAL A 326 5.80 -3.32 -4.95
CA VAL A 326 4.58 -3.95 -5.47
C VAL A 326 3.66 -2.86 -6.02
N ILE A 327 2.99 -3.14 -7.12
CA ILE A 327 1.89 -2.36 -7.66
C ILE A 327 0.61 -3.12 -7.37
N GLU A 328 -0.31 -2.46 -6.69
CA GLU A 328 -1.66 -2.95 -6.40
C GLU A 328 -2.64 -2.18 -7.29
N ASN A 329 -3.41 -2.90 -8.10
CA ASN A 329 -4.44 -2.32 -8.95
C ASN A 329 -5.81 -2.84 -8.55
N TRP A 330 -6.72 -1.90 -8.26
CA TRP A 330 -8.04 -2.20 -7.72
C TRP A 330 -9.07 -2.53 -8.80
N GLY A 331 -8.67 -2.50 -10.07
CA GLY A 331 -9.50 -2.86 -11.20
C GLY A 331 -10.70 -1.94 -11.39
N GLN A 332 -11.75 -2.48 -12.00
CA GLN A 332 -13.02 -1.75 -12.21
C GLN A 332 -13.70 -1.40 -10.89
N ALA A 333 -13.56 -2.27 -9.89
CA ALA A 333 -14.13 -2.06 -8.58
C ALA A 333 -13.58 -0.75 -7.98
N GLY A 334 -12.25 -0.56 -7.99
CA GLY A 334 -11.63 0.69 -7.53
C GLY A 334 -11.80 1.89 -8.45
N ALA A 335 -12.67 1.86 -9.46
CA ALA A 335 -12.91 2.95 -10.40
C ALA A 335 -11.62 3.53 -11.05
N GLY A 336 -10.60 2.69 -11.27
CA GLY A 336 -9.31 3.10 -11.82
C GLY A 336 -8.23 3.45 -10.79
N MET A 337 -8.48 3.27 -9.50
CA MET A 337 -7.47 3.40 -8.46
C MET A 337 -6.41 2.30 -8.56
N TRP A 338 -5.16 2.71 -8.39
CA TRP A 338 -4.02 1.81 -8.22
C TRP A 338 -2.97 2.49 -7.34
N GLY A 339 -1.99 1.77 -6.84
CA GLY A 339 -0.96 2.34 -5.98
C GLY A 339 0.28 1.50 -5.89
N ASN A 340 1.39 2.13 -5.49
CA ASN A 340 2.55 1.40 -5.05
C ASN A 340 2.38 0.96 -3.59
N LYS A 341 2.91 -0.22 -3.29
CA LYS A 341 3.03 -0.80 -1.96
C LYS A 341 4.49 -1.15 -1.70
N GLU A 342 4.94 -0.80 -0.51
CA GLU A 342 6.23 -1.25 0.03
C GLU A 342 7.42 -0.87 -0.86
N THR A 343 7.34 0.32 -1.44
CA THR A 343 8.43 0.83 -2.24
C THR A 343 9.62 1.11 -1.32
N PHE A 344 10.71 0.39 -1.52
CA PHE A 344 11.94 0.63 -0.77
C PHE A 344 13.14 0.45 -1.69
N PHE A 345 14.26 1.02 -1.27
CA PHE A 345 15.53 0.78 -1.94
C PHE A 345 16.70 0.78 -0.97
N ILE A 346 17.77 0.12 -1.41
CA ILE A 346 19.06 0.07 -0.73
C ILE A 346 20.15 0.52 -1.68
N ARG A 347 21.05 1.39 -1.21
CA ARG A 347 22.20 1.88 -2.00
C ARG A 347 23.49 1.80 -1.22
N ALA A 348 24.58 1.63 -1.95
CA ALA A 348 25.95 1.72 -1.47
C ALA A 348 26.89 2.06 -2.63
N PRO A 349 28.15 2.47 -2.38
CA PRO A 349 29.16 2.55 -3.42
C PRO A 349 29.26 1.21 -4.17
N GLY A 350 29.37 1.27 -5.50
CA GLY A 350 29.19 0.09 -6.35
C GLY A 350 30.15 -1.07 -6.06
N ASN A 351 31.37 -0.77 -5.59
CA ASN A 351 32.40 -1.74 -5.20
C ASN A 351 32.20 -2.34 -3.79
N GLU A 352 31.25 -1.81 -3.01
CA GLU A 352 30.94 -2.25 -1.65
C GLU A 352 29.55 -2.87 -1.51
N PHE A 353 28.71 -2.77 -2.55
CA PHE A 353 27.28 -3.07 -2.45
C PHE A 353 26.98 -4.47 -1.92
N GLU A 354 27.62 -5.49 -2.48
CA GLU A 354 27.44 -6.90 -2.08
C GLU A 354 27.78 -7.12 -0.60
N ARG A 355 28.71 -6.32 -0.05
CA ARG A 355 29.12 -6.41 1.36
C ARG A 355 28.05 -5.86 2.31
N TRP A 356 27.22 -4.94 1.82
CA TRP A 356 26.17 -4.31 2.61
C TRP A 356 24.82 -5.05 2.53
N GLU A 357 24.62 -5.97 1.58
CA GLU A 357 23.36 -6.71 1.42
C GLU A 357 22.94 -7.46 2.69
N ALA A 358 23.89 -8.08 3.39
CA ALA A 358 23.62 -8.79 4.64
C ALA A 358 23.17 -7.84 5.76
N VAL A 359 23.77 -6.65 5.83
CA VAL A 359 23.40 -5.60 6.80
C VAL A 359 21.98 -5.10 6.53
N PHE A 360 21.65 -4.79 5.27
CA PHE A 360 20.31 -4.38 4.87
C PHE A 360 19.26 -5.46 5.17
N SER A 361 19.57 -6.71 4.84
CA SER A 361 18.68 -7.84 5.12
C SER A 361 18.43 -8.00 6.62
N LEU A 362 19.46 -7.84 7.46
CA LEU A 362 19.31 -7.87 8.91
C LEU A 362 18.43 -6.72 9.42
N MET A 363 18.65 -5.49 8.94
CA MET A 363 17.82 -4.34 9.31
C MET A 363 16.35 -4.62 9.00
N GLN A 364 16.05 -5.03 7.77
CA GLN A 364 14.68 -5.32 7.33
C GLN A 364 14.05 -6.47 8.13
N ASN A 365 14.77 -7.57 8.37
CA ASN A 365 14.23 -8.73 9.09
C ASN A 365 14.09 -8.51 10.61
N SER A 366 14.63 -7.42 11.14
CA SER A 366 14.59 -7.09 12.57
C SER A 366 13.44 -6.17 12.99
N VAL A 367 12.61 -5.76 12.03
CA VAL A 367 11.47 -4.87 12.24
C VAL A 367 10.47 -5.52 13.20
N VAL A 368 10.13 -4.79 14.25
CA VAL A 368 9.09 -5.15 15.22
C VAL A 368 8.08 -4.02 15.26
N ILE A 369 6.84 -4.33 14.90
CA ILE A 369 5.73 -3.38 14.87
C ILE A 369 5.21 -3.17 16.29
N ASN A 370 4.91 -1.92 16.65
CA ASN A 370 4.20 -1.61 17.89
C ASN A 370 2.73 -2.01 17.75
N SER A 371 2.31 -3.06 18.46
CA SER A 371 0.95 -3.61 18.37
C SER A 371 -0.13 -2.63 18.83
N GLN A 372 0.16 -1.76 19.81
CA GLN A 372 -0.78 -0.74 20.28
C GLN A 372 -0.97 0.35 19.23
N TRP A 373 0.14 0.81 18.63
CA TRP A 373 0.09 1.77 17.53
C TRP A 373 -0.68 1.20 16.34
N LEU A 374 -0.38 -0.04 15.94
CA LEU A 374 -1.06 -0.73 14.85
C LEU A 374 -2.57 -0.84 15.08
N ALA A 375 -2.99 -1.26 16.29
CA ALA A 375 -4.40 -1.33 16.64
C ALA A 375 -5.07 0.05 16.61
N GLY A 376 -4.36 1.10 17.05
CA GLY A 376 -4.80 2.48 16.93
C GLY A 376 -4.97 2.93 15.48
N GLU A 377 -4.01 2.60 14.62
CA GLU A 377 -4.06 2.93 13.20
C GLU A 377 -5.22 2.23 12.50
N ILE A 378 -5.44 0.92 12.73
CA ILE A 378 -6.59 0.19 12.17
C ILE A 378 -7.90 0.89 12.55
N ARG A 379 -8.09 1.23 13.83
CA ARG A 379 -9.30 1.95 14.28
C ARG A 379 -9.43 3.32 13.63
N GLY A 380 -8.35 4.10 13.60
CA GLY A 380 -8.33 5.43 13.01
C GLY A 380 -8.65 5.42 11.51
N GLN A 381 -8.14 4.43 10.78
CA GLN A 381 -8.45 4.24 9.37
C GLN A 381 -9.93 3.89 9.15
N MET A 382 -10.52 3.01 9.98
CA MET A 382 -11.95 2.69 9.89
C MET A 382 -12.82 3.93 10.09
N GLN A 383 -12.48 4.77 11.08
CA GLN A 383 -13.19 6.01 11.34
C GLN A 383 -13.05 7.01 10.18
N ARG A 384 -11.84 7.24 9.67
CA ARG A 384 -11.59 8.15 8.54
C ARG A 384 -12.28 7.67 7.26
N ALA A 385 -12.24 6.37 6.97
CA ALA A 385 -12.96 5.78 5.85
C ALA A 385 -14.47 5.98 5.99
N GLY A 386 -15.02 5.83 7.20
CA GLY A 386 -16.43 6.09 7.50
C GLY A 386 -16.82 7.54 7.25
N ILE A 387 -16.01 8.50 7.72
CA ILE A 387 -16.23 9.94 7.49
C ILE A 387 -16.24 10.24 5.99
N VAL A 388 -15.24 9.76 5.23
CA VAL A 388 -15.17 9.98 3.78
C VAL A 388 -16.42 9.43 3.08
N ALA A 389 -16.87 8.22 3.46
CA ALA A 389 -18.06 7.62 2.88
C ALA A 389 -19.33 8.45 3.15
N GLN A 390 -19.51 8.93 4.38
CA GLN A 390 -20.65 9.77 4.77
C GLN A 390 -20.62 11.12 4.02
N THR A 391 -19.46 11.76 3.96
CA THR A 391 -19.29 13.03 3.21
C THR A 391 -19.64 12.86 1.73
N MET A 392 -19.21 11.76 1.10
CA MET A 392 -19.54 11.49 -0.31
C MET A 392 -21.04 11.26 -0.53
N GLN A 393 -21.73 10.59 0.41
CA GLN A 393 -23.18 10.43 0.34
C GLN A 393 -23.91 11.76 0.44
N GLU A 394 -23.39 12.66 1.29
CA GLU A 394 -23.95 14.00 1.47
C GLU A 394 -23.73 14.89 0.24
N ILE A 395 -22.54 14.86 -0.37
CA ILE A 395 -22.27 15.57 -1.63
C ILE A 395 -23.23 15.10 -2.73
N GLN A 396 -23.43 13.77 -2.87
CA GLN A 396 -24.37 13.24 -3.85
C GLN A 396 -25.83 13.66 -3.57
N ARG A 397 -26.21 13.83 -2.29
CA ARG A 397 -27.52 14.36 -1.93
C ARG A 397 -27.65 15.82 -2.38
N ILE A 398 -26.66 16.65 -2.07
CA ILE A 398 -26.62 18.07 -2.45
C ILE A 398 -26.63 18.22 -3.98
N ASP A 399 -25.86 17.41 -4.72
CA ASP A 399 -25.82 17.45 -6.18
C ASP A 399 -27.19 17.15 -6.80
N ARG A 400 -27.93 16.16 -6.25
CA ARG A 400 -29.31 15.89 -6.69
C ARG A 400 -30.23 17.07 -6.42
N GLU A 401 -30.14 17.68 -5.24
CA GLU A 401 -30.91 18.87 -4.89
C GLU A 401 -30.60 20.06 -5.81
N ILE A 402 -29.34 20.26 -6.18
CA ILE A 402 -28.93 21.28 -7.15
C ILE A 402 -29.55 21.01 -8.54
N VAL A 403 -29.48 19.77 -9.03
CA VAL A 403 -30.06 19.40 -10.32
C VAL A 403 -31.57 19.59 -10.32
N GLU A 404 -32.27 19.12 -9.28
CA GLU A 404 -33.71 19.31 -9.11
C GLU A 404 -34.09 20.79 -9.06
N HIS A 405 -33.31 21.60 -8.34
CA HIS A 405 -33.52 23.04 -8.26
C HIS A 405 -33.32 23.73 -9.62
N ARG A 406 -32.27 23.36 -10.35
CA ARG A 406 -32.03 23.85 -11.73
C ARG A 406 -33.16 23.47 -12.68
N GLN A 407 -33.65 22.23 -12.60
CA GLN A 407 -34.79 21.78 -13.40
C GLN A 407 -36.04 22.59 -13.11
N LYS A 408 -36.38 22.79 -11.82
CA LYS A 408 -37.52 23.63 -11.41
C LYS A 408 -37.38 25.07 -11.89
N THR A 409 -36.19 25.66 -11.73
CA THR A 409 -35.90 27.02 -12.18
C THR A 409 -36.07 27.16 -13.70
N ASN A 410 -35.50 26.23 -14.47
CA ASN A 410 -35.63 26.24 -15.92
C ASN A 410 -37.08 26.04 -16.37
N ALA A 411 -37.83 25.15 -15.71
CA ALA A 411 -39.25 24.95 -15.99
C ALA A 411 -40.05 26.24 -15.76
N GLU A 412 -39.76 26.98 -14.68
CA GLU A 412 -40.41 28.27 -14.41
C GLU A 412 -40.02 29.33 -15.45
N ILE A 413 -38.75 29.42 -15.86
CA ILE A 413 -38.31 30.33 -16.93
C ILE A 413 -39.03 30.03 -18.24
N HIS A 414 -39.13 28.75 -18.62
CA HIS A 414 -39.85 28.35 -19.83
C HIS A 414 -41.34 28.68 -19.74
N ASN A 415 -41.96 28.46 -18.58
CA ASN A 415 -43.36 28.80 -18.34
C ASN A 415 -43.59 30.31 -18.45
N ASP A 416 -42.76 31.12 -17.80
CA ASP A 416 -42.88 32.58 -17.80
C ASP A 416 -42.64 33.17 -19.20
N MET A 417 -41.69 32.61 -19.96
CA MET A 417 -41.48 32.94 -21.36
C MET A 417 -42.71 32.60 -22.21
N PHE A 418 -43.33 31.44 -22.01
CA PHE A 418 -44.55 31.05 -22.70
C PHE A 418 -45.70 32.03 -22.40
N LEU A 419 -45.96 32.30 -21.11
CA LEU A 419 -47.00 33.22 -20.66
C LEU A 419 -46.78 34.64 -21.22
N THR A 420 -45.53 35.11 -21.25
CA THR A 420 -45.17 36.40 -21.85
C THR A 420 -45.48 36.43 -23.35
N LEU A 421 -45.10 35.39 -24.09
CA LEU A 421 -45.33 35.32 -25.54
C LEU A 421 -46.81 35.18 -25.91
N THR A 422 -47.63 34.57 -25.05
CA THR A 422 -49.07 34.38 -25.28
C THR A 422 -49.96 35.48 -24.68
N ASN A 423 -49.36 36.50 -24.04
CA ASN A 423 -50.09 37.54 -23.28
C ASN A 423 -51.03 36.94 -22.21
N GLN A 424 -50.55 35.89 -21.55
CA GLN A 424 -51.26 35.18 -20.50
C GLN A 424 -50.58 35.34 -19.15
N GLU A 425 -51.30 35.02 -18.09
CA GLU A 425 -50.80 34.96 -16.71
C GLU A 425 -51.50 33.82 -15.95
N GLU A 426 -50.81 33.26 -14.97
CA GLU A 426 -51.33 32.27 -14.05
C GLU A 426 -51.84 32.96 -12.78
N TYR A 427 -53.14 32.85 -12.53
CA TYR A 427 -53.80 33.40 -11.37
C TYR A 427 -54.24 32.29 -10.41
N VAL A 428 -54.25 32.54 -9.10
CA VAL A 428 -54.74 31.59 -8.10
C VAL A 428 -56.18 31.93 -7.75
N ASN A 429 -57.14 31.09 -8.14
CA ASN A 429 -58.55 31.32 -7.86
C ASN A 429 -58.83 31.28 -6.34
N PRO A 430 -59.34 32.36 -5.72
CA PRO A 430 -59.56 32.45 -4.27
C PRO A 430 -60.71 31.57 -3.74
N TYR A 431 -61.53 30.99 -4.61
CA TYR A 431 -62.61 30.06 -4.25
C TYR A 431 -62.17 28.60 -4.31
N THR A 432 -61.40 28.22 -5.34
CA THR A 432 -60.99 26.83 -5.58
C THR A 432 -59.55 26.53 -5.17
N ASN A 433 -58.72 27.55 -4.96
CA ASN A 433 -57.27 27.47 -4.80
C ASN A 433 -56.53 26.81 -5.98
N GLN A 434 -57.18 26.70 -7.15
CA GLN A 434 -56.57 26.17 -8.38
C GLN A 434 -55.89 27.30 -9.17
N VAL A 435 -54.86 26.93 -9.94
CA VAL A 435 -54.19 27.85 -10.87
C VAL A 435 -55.00 27.90 -12.17
N GLU A 436 -55.33 29.11 -12.61
CA GLU A 436 -56.06 29.39 -13.84
C GLU A 436 -55.21 30.25 -14.77
N ILE A 437 -55.23 29.93 -16.07
CA ILE A 437 -54.61 30.77 -17.10
C ILE A 437 -55.61 31.85 -17.52
N GLY A 438 -55.21 33.11 -17.36
CA GLY A 438 -55.96 34.29 -17.76
C GLY A 438 -55.13 35.23 -18.62
N SER A 439 -55.71 36.35 -19.06
CA SER A 439 -54.94 37.37 -19.78
C SER A 439 -54.13 38.25 -18.83
N ASN A 440 -52.94 38.68 -19.26
CA ASN A 440 -52.10 39.64 -18.55
C ASN A 440 -52.20 41.07 -19.09
N GLN A 441 -53.07 41.30 -20.09
CA GLN A 441 -53.24 42.61 -20.74
C GLN A 441 -53.97 43.63 -19.85
N TRP A 442 -54.44 43.21 -18.68
CA TRP A 442 -55.09 44.05 -17.68
C TRP A 442 -54.42 43.89 -16.31
N GLN A 443 -54.30 44.98 -15.54
CA GLN A 443 -53.59 45.00 -14.24
C GLN A 443 -54.30 44.20 -13.13
N TYR A 444 -55.62 44.09 -13.18
CA TYR A 444 -56.41 43.45 -12.14
C TYR A 444 -57.43 42.47 -12.73
N ARG A 445 -57.50 41.28 -12.12
CA ARG A 445 -58.48 40.24 -12.41
C ARG A 445 -59.33 39.96 -11.17
N TRP A 446 -60.62 39.77 -11.37
CA TRP A 446 -61.57 39.32 -10.36
C TRP A 446 -62.32 38.09 -10.86
N VAL A 447 -62.68 37.18 -9.97
CA VAL A 447 -63.50 36.01 -10.27
C VAL A 447 -64.60 35.86 -9.21
N ASN A 448 -65.73 35.25 -9.56
CA ASN A 448 -66.78 34.89 -8.60
C ASN A 448 -67.00 33.37 -8.49
N GLU A 449 -67.90 32.94 -7.61
CA GLU A 449 -68.11 31.51 -7.32
C GLU A 449 -68.66 30.73 -8.52
N SER A 450 -69.43 31.39 -9.40
CA SER A 450 -69.95 30.78 -10.64
C SER A 450 -68.93 30.72 -11.79
N GLY A 451 -67.73 31.28 -11.61
CA GLY A 451 -66.68 31.30 -12.63
C GLY A 451 -66.72 32.48 -13.60
N GLU A 452 -67.52 33.52 -13.34
CA GLU A 452 -67.47 34.76 -14.13
C GLU A 452 -66.21 35.55 -13.77
N VAL A 453 -65.57 36.16 -14.77
CA VAL A 453 -64.27 36.85 -14.64
C VAL A 453 -64.38 38.28 -15.13
N VAL A 454 -63.84 39.22 -14.35
CA VAL A 454 -63.74 40.64 -14.70
C VAL A 454 -62.28 41.06 -14.78
N TYR A 455 -61.89 41.73 -15.88
CA TYR A 455 -60.56 42.31 -16.07
C TYR A 455 -60.65 43.84 -16.08
N THR A 456 -59.72 44.52 -15.41
CA THR A 456 -59.68 45.99 -15.34
C THR A 456 -58.26 46.51 -15.14
N ASN A 457 -57.97 47.72 -15.65
CA ASN A 457 -56.74 48.47 -15.36
C ASN A 457 -56.93 49.47 -14.21
N ARG A 458 -58.15 49.62 -13.72
CA ARG A 458 -58.51 50.60 -12.71
C ARG A 458 -58.35 50.00 -11.32
N GLU A 459 -57.45 50.57 -10.53
CA GLU A 459 -57.25 50.14 -9.14
C GLU A 459 -58.46 50.44 -8.26
N ASP A 460 -59.18 51.52 -8.56
CA ASP A 460 -60.37 51.98 -7.85
C ASP A 460 -61.67 51.23 -8.25
N TYR A 461 -61.61 50.39 -9.28
CA TYR A 461 -62.79 49.67 -9.75
C TYR A 461 -63.05 48.41 -8.91
N ASN A 462 -64.25 48.34 -8.32
CA ASN A 462 -64.73 47.20 -7.56
C ASN A 462 -65.99 46.61 -8.23
N PRO A 463 -65.92 45.41 -8.84
CA PRO A 463 -67.07 44.81 -9.52
C PRO A 463 -68.26 44.53 -8.59
N ASN A 464 -68.03 44.42 -7.28
CA ASN A 464 -69.10 44.24 -6.30
C ASN A 464 -69.94 45.51 -6.05
N GLN A 465 -69.53 46.64 -6.62
CA GLN A 465 -70.23 47.92 -6.56
C GLN A 465 -70.72 48.37 -7.95
N ASP A 466 -70.48 47.57 -9.00
CA ASP A 466 -70.94 47.87 -10.35
C ASP A 466 -72.42 47.49 -10.50
N VAL A 467 -73.27 48.50 -10.60
CA VAL A 467 -74.72 48.35 -10.75
C VAL A 467 -75.11 47.54 -11.99
N ASN A 468 -74.24 47.46 -13.00
CA ASN A 468 -74.50 46.70 -14.23
C ASN A 468 -74.22 45.20 -14.07
N LEU A 469 -73.38 44.81 -13.11
CA LEU A 469 -73.07 43.40 -12.83
C LEU A 469 -74.09 42.76 -11.89
N ASN A 470 -74.78 43.57 -11.06
CA ASN A 470 -75.80 43.13 -10.10
C ASN A 470 -75.37 41.92 -9.23
N ARG A 471 -74.09 41.88 -8.84
CA ARG A 471 -73.46 40.83 -8.04
C ARG A 471 -72.47 41.43 -7.05
N SER A 472 -72.20 40.72 -5.97
CA SER A 472 -71.30 41.16 -4.89
C SER A 472 -70.32 40.09 -4.40
N ASP A 473 -70.19 39.00 -5.14
CA ASP A 473 -69.39 37.82 -4.81
C ASP A 473 -68.10 37.72 -5.65
N PHE A 474 -67.58 38.83 -6.17
CA PHE A 474 -66.26 38.84 -6.82
C PHE A 474 -65.15 39.00 -5.80
N LYS A 475 -64.07 38.22 -5.97
CA LYS A 475 -62.80 38.37 -5.24
C LYS A 475 -61.66 38.63 -6.22
N LYS A 476 -60.73 39.50 -5.82
CA LYS A 476 -59.52 39.80 -6.58
C LYS A 476 -58.66 38.54 -6.67
N THR A 477 -58.21 38.21 -7.87
CA THR A 477 -57.41 37.01 -8.11
C THR A 477 -55.93 37.37 -8.13
N PRO A 478 -55.11 36.91 -7.16
CA PRO A 478 -53.68 37.17 -7.16
C PRO A 478 -52.96 36.34 -8.24
N VAL A 479 -51.87 36.88 -8.77
CA VAL A 479 -50.94 36.14 -9.64
C VAL A 479 -50.23 35.06 -8.83
N ARG A 480 -50.04 33.88 -9.43
CA ARG A 480 -49.29 32.77 -8.80
C ARG A 480 -47.85 33.21 -8.54
N LYS A 481 -47.37 33.01 -7.32
CA LYS A 481 -45.96 33.28 -6.99
C LYS A 481 -45.03 32.36 -7.79
N ARG A 482 -43.99 32.94 -8.37
CA ARG A 482 -42.93 32.23 -9.11
C ARG A 482 -41.90 31.59 -8.18
N PHE A 483 -41.22 30.55 -8.65
CA PHE A 483 -40.13 29.87 -7.91
C PHE A 483 -38.89 29.67 -8.78
N PRO A 484 -37.68 29.66 -8.18
CA PRO A 484 -37.38 29.85 -6.76
C PRO A 484 -37.33 31.33 -6.35
N GLN A 485 -37.58 31.62 -5.07
CA GLN A 485 -37.30 32.94 -4.47
C GLN A 485 -35.86 33.05 -4.02
#